data_AF-A0A431IVU7-F1
#
_entry.id   AF-A0A431IVU7-F1
#
_cell.length_a   1.000
_cell.length_b   1.000
_cell.length_c   1.000
_cell.angle_alpha   90.00
_cell.angle_beta   90.00
_cell.angle_gamma   90.00
#
_symmetry.space_group_name_H-M   'P 1'
#
loop_
_entity.id
_entity.type
_entity.pdbx_description
1 polymer ?
#
loop_
_entity_poly.entity_id
_entity_poly.type
_entity_poly.pdbx_seq_one_letter_code
_entity_poly.pdbx_strand_id
1 'polypeptide(L)'
;MGVVNTKSGSVTNSDAVPLVRNNAIVNGGRLRCAVDYVAVAAADDDTSVYRVIRLHSNCRVDSLLLYNTAITAGTSYDVGIYKTAADGGAVVDADAFGSAVDLSSAHSGTDVAFEALALTSIKKTLWEVAGLSADPNCYYDIALTANTVGTAAGTIALKAYYVTNS
;
A
#
# COMPACT_ATOMS: atom_id res chain seq x y z
N MET A 1 -34.62 15.58 -8.47
CA MET A 1 -33.50 14.85 -9.12
C MET A 1 -34.07 13.71 -9.93
N GLY A 2 -33.55 13.47 -11.13
CA GLY A 2 -33.94 12.31 -11.94
C GLY A 2 -33.28 11.03 -11.45
N VAL A 3 -33.90 9.88 -11.74
CA VAL A 3 -33.29 8.56 -11.54
C VAL A 3 -32.18 8.37 -12.58
N VAL A 4 -30.97 8.02 -12.13
CA VAL A 4 -29.79 7.84 -12.99
C VAL A 4 -29.32 6.38 -12.97
N ASN A 5 -28.86 5.87 -14.12
CA ASN A 5 -28.29 4.53 -14.28
C ASN A 5 -26.88 4.64 -14.89
N THR A 6 -25.86 4.72 -14.02
CA THR A 6 -24.47 5.00 -14.42
C THR A 6 -23.61 3.75 -14.32
N LYS A 7 -22.72 3.55 -15.29
CA LYS A 7 -21.82 2.40 -15.37
C LYS A 7 -20.39 2.79 -15.00
N SER A 8 -19.67 1.88 -14.35
CA SER A 8 -18.22 2.00 -14.23
C SER A 8 -17.57 1.65 -15.57
N GLY A 9 -16.35 2.14 -15.82
CA GLY A 9 -15.64 1.86 -17.08
C GLY A 9 -15.52 0.36 -17.39
N SER A 10 -15.36 -0.49 -16.37
CA SER A 10 -15.26 -1.94 -16.57
C SER A 10 -16.57 -2.58 -17.02
N VAL A 11 -17.71 -2.07 -16.57
CA VAL A 11 -19.03 -2.50 -17.03
C VAL A 11 -19.31 -1.96 -18.44
N THR A 12 -18.98 -0.70 -18.70
CA THR A 12 -19.08 -0.10 -20.04
C THR A 12 -18.31 -0.91 -21.08
N ASN A 13 -17.08 -1.34 -20.75
CA ASN A 13 -16.26 -2.18 -21.62
C ASN A 13 -16.91 -3.54 -21.91
N SER A 14 -17.49 -4.17 -20.88
CA SER A 14 -18.17 -5.46 -21.01
C SER A 14 -19.45 -5.40 -21.85
N ASP A 15 -20.12 -4.25 -21.89
CA ASP A 15 -21.34 -4.04 -22.67
C ASP A 15 -21.07 -3.49 -24.09
N ALA A 16 -19.82 -3.18 -24.41
CA ALA A 16 -19.44 -2.65 -25.72
C ALA A 16 -19.64 -3.69 -26.84
N VAL A 17 -19.96 -3.20 -28.04
CA VAL A 17 -20.07 -4.03 -29.25
C VAL A 17 -19.18 -3.43 -30.34
N PRO A 18 -18.03 -4.06 -30.68
CA PRO A 18 -17.49 -5.30 -30.12
C PRO A 18 -17.01 -5.15 -28.66
N LEU A 19 -16.98 -6.27 -27.93
CA LEU A 19 -16.56 -6.33 -26.52
C LEU A 19 -15.16 -5.75 -26.33
N VAL A 20 -15.03 -4.78 -25.42
CA VAL A 20 -13.73 -4.26 -24.99
C VAL A 20 -13.26 -5.05 -23.77
N ARG A 21 -12.10 -5.68 -23.85
CA ARG A 21 -11.57 -6.45 -22.71
C ARG A 21 -11.05 -5.51 -21.62
N ASN A 22 -11.42 -5.82 -20.38
CA ASN A 22 -10.85 -5.16 -19.21
C ASN A 22 -9.41 -5.62 -18.98
N ASN A 23 -8.58 -4.73 -18.42
CA ASN A 23 -7.26 -5.10 -17.96
C ASN A 23 -7.38 -6.20 -16.88
N ALA A 24 -6.58 -7.26 -17.02
CA ALA A 24 -6.62 -8.41 -16.12
C ALA A 24 -6.36 -8.00 -14.66
N ILE A 25 -5.52 -6.99 -14.44
CA ILE A 25 -5.25 -6.45 -13.11
C ILE A 25 -6.49 -5.88 -12.41
N VAL A 26 -7.51 -5.48 -13.19
CA VAL A 26 -8.79 -4.97 -12.69
C VAL A 26 -9.84 -6.05 -12.61
N ASN A 27 -9.88 -6.95 -13.60
CA ASN A 27 -10.89 -8.00 -13.69
C ASN A 27 -10.29 -9.27 -14.32
N GLY A 28 -10.30 -10.38 -13.57
CA GLY A 28 -9.80 -11.69 -14.02
C GLY A 28 -8.38 -12.03 -13.57
N GLY A 29 -7.70 -11.12 -12.86
CA GLY A 29 -6.37 -11.33 -12.30
C GLY A 29 -6.38 -12.27 -11.09
N ARG A 30 -5.21 -12.82 -10.77
CA ARG A 30 -5.02 -13.70 -9.60
C ARG A 30 -4.57 -12.88 -8.40
N LEU A 31 -5.30 -12.98 -7.29
CA LEU A 31 -4.88 -12.41 -6.02
C LEU A 31 -3.67 -13.19 -5.48
N ARG A 32 -2.60 -12.47 -5.18
CA ARG A 32 -1.36 -12.96 -4.55
C ARG A 32 -1.20 -12.30 -3.19
N CYS A 33 -0.34 -12.88 -2.37
CA CYS A 33 -0.12 -12.44 -1.00
C CYS A 33 1.38 -12.30 -0.71
N ALA A 34 1.76 -11.25 -0.01
CA ALA A 34 3.09 -11.08 0.60
C ALA A 34 2.88 -10.78 2.09
N VAL A 35 3.66 -11.43 2.95
CA VAL A 35 3.57 -11.29 4.41
C VAL A 35 4.97 -11.26 4.98
N ASP A 36 5.26 -10.27 5.81
CA ASP A 36 6.47 -10.26 6.62
C ASP A 36 6.30 -9.35 7.85
N TYR A 37 7.31 -9.33 8.72
CA TYR A 37 7.37 -8.47 9.90
C TYR A 37 8.77 -7.87 10.09
N VAL A 38 8.82 -6.78 10.86
CA VAL A 38 10.04 -6.09 11.26
C VAL A 38 9.93 -5.63 12.71
N ALA A 39 11.04 -5.67 13.43
CA ALA A 39 11.11 -5.20 14.80
C ALA A 39 11.27 -3.68 14.86
N VAL A 40 10.64 -3.07 15.86
CA VAL A 40 10.90 -1.70 16.31
C VAL A 40 11.74 -1.80 17.57
N ALA A 41 12.91 -1.17 17.60
CA ALA A 41 13.73 -1.12 18.80
C ALA A 41 13.32 0.07 19.67
N ALA A 42 13.45 -0.07 20.99
CA ALA A 42 13.15 1.01 21.94
C ALA A 42 14.08 2.24 21.80
N ALA A 43 15.19 2.09 21.08
CA ALA A 43 16.16 3.13 20.81
C ALA A 43 16.08 3.68 19.38
N ASP A 44 15.10 3.22 18.58
CA ASP A 44 14.81 3.84 17.29
C ASP A 44 14.29 5.27 17.52
N ASP A 45 14.45 6.11 16.50
CA ASP A 45 14.10 7.54 16.57
C ASP A 45 13.08 7.91 15.49
N ASP A 46 12.50 9.09 15.61
CA ASP A 46 11.69 9.66 14.55
C ASP A 46 12.49 9.71 13.24
N THR A 47 11.81 9.59 12.11
CA THR A 47 12.35 9.36 10.76
C THR A 47 12.90 7.95 10.47
N SER A 48 12.86 7.02 11.44
CA SER A 48 13.20 5.61 11.19
C SER A 48 12.26 4.97 10.15
N VAL A 49 12.82 4.17 9.23
CA VAL A 49 12.08 3.54 8.12
C VAL A 49 12.08 2.02 8.27
N TYR A 50 10.89 1.46 8.45
CA TYR A 50 10.62 0.03 8.64
C TYR A 50 10.13 -0.60 7.34
N ARG A 51 11.03 -1.22 6.58
CA ARG A 51 10.74 -1.86 5.28
C ARG A 51 10.25 -3.28 5.51
N VAL A 52 9.03 -3.60 5.08
CA VAL A 52 8.40 -4.89 5.43
C VAL A 52 8.23 -5.81 4.23
N ILE A 53 7.69 -5.31 3.12
CA ILE A 53 7.39 -6.14 1.96
C ILE A 53 7.92 -5.50 0.68
N ARG A 54 8.30 -6.33 -0.29
CA ARG A 54 8.73 -5.89 -1.62
C ARG A 54 7.71 -6.28 -2.68
N LEU A 55 7.29 -5.33 -3.50
CA LEU A 55 6.35 -5.52 -4.60
C LEU A 55 6.92 -4.94 -5.89
N HIS A 56 6.52 -5.51 -7.03
CA HIS A 56 6.91 -4.97 -8.34
C HIS A 56 6.05 -3.76 -8.70
N SER A 57 6.61 -2.81 -9.47
CA SER A 57 5.95 -1.55 -9.84
C SER A 57 4.61 -1.74 -10.55
N ASN A 58 4.44 -2.83 -11.30
CA ASN A 58 3.19 -3.19 -11.99
C ASN A 58 2.11 -3.84 -11.09
N CYS A 59 2.37 -4.04 -9.79
CA CYS A 59 1.40 -4.63 -8.89
C CYS A 59 0.31 -3.61 -8.54
N ARG A 60 -0.95 -4.06 -8.47
CA ARG A 60 -2.06 -3.32 -7.86
C ARG A 60 -2.27 -3.88 -6.46
N VAL A 61 -2.14 -3.03 -5.44
CA VAL A 61 -2.45 -3.39 -4.05
C VAL A 61 -3.96 -3.40 -3.89
N ASP A 62 -4.49 -4.53 -3.41
CA ASP A 62 -5.92 -4.74 -3.16
C ASP A 62 -6.27 -4.45 -1.69
N SER A 63 -5.40 -4.88 -0.78
CA SER A 63 -5.54 -4.71 0.66
C SER A 63 -4.15 -4.72 1.30
N LEU A 64 -3.96 -3.91 2.35
CA LEU A 64 -2.72 -3.82 3.11
C LEU A 64 -3.06 -3.95 4.59
N LEU A 65 -3.05 -5.18 5.10
CA LEU A 65 -3.41 -5.46 6.48
C LEU A 65 -2.22 -5.24 7.40
N LEU A 66 -2.39 -4.30 8.31
CA LEU A 66 -1.43 -3.91 9.34
C LEU A 66 -1.68 -4.66 10.64
N TYR A 67 -0.61 -5.22 11.19
CA TYR A 67 -0.55 -5.83 12.51
C TYR A 67 0.60 -5.22 13.28
N ASN A 68 0.42 -4.96 14.56
CA ASN A 68 1.52 -4.58 15.44
C ASN A 68 1.26 -5.00 16.88
N THR A 69 2.33 -5.12 17.65
CA THR A 69 2.24 -5.02 19.11
C THR A 69 2.07 -3.57 19.52
N ALA A 70 1.44 -3.30 20.66
CA ALA A 70 1.37 -1.94 21.20
C ALA A 70 2.78 -1.35 21.39
N ILE A 71 3.07 -0.21 20.75
CA ILE A 71 4.33 0.52 20.87
C ILE A 71 4.05 1.76 21.73
N THR A 72 4.48 1.78 22.99
CA THR A 72 4.20 2.90 23.90
C THR A 72 4.58 4.24 23.27
N ALA A 73 3.60 5.15 23.16
CA ALA A 73 3.72 6.47 22.53
C ALA A 73 4.09 6.49 21.03
N GLY A 74 4.00 5.36 20.33
CA GLY A 74 4.19 5.28 18.88
C GLY A 74 2.95 5.74 18.13
N THR A 75 2.68 7.04 18.13
CA THR A 75 1.38 7.59 17.71
C THR A 75 1.31 8.03 16.25
N SER A 76 2.40 7.98 15.48
CA SER A 76 2.38 8.48 14.11
C SER A 76 3.37 7.74 13.21
N TYR A 77 2.83 6.94 12.29
CA TYR A 77 3.56 6.20 11.28
C TYR A 77 2.92 6.39 9.89
N ASP A 78 3.70 6.83 8.92
CA ASP A 78 3.27 6.93 7.52
C ASP A 78 3.56 5.62 6.78
N VAL A 79 2.60 5.13 6.00
CA VAL A 79 2.71 3.89 5.23
C VAL A 79 2.82 4.23 3.74
N GLY A 80 3.98 3.94 3.16
CA GLY A 80 4.34 4.48 1.85
C GLY A 80 5.16 3.56 0.95
N ILE A 81 5.55 4.13 -0.18
CA ILE A 81 6.31 3.50 -1.26
C ILE A 81 7.74 4.03 -1.24
N TYR A 82 8.70 3.11 -1.23
CA TYR A 82 10.12 3.42 -1.18
C TYR A 82 10.87 2.68 -2.29
N LYS A 83 11.93 3.30 -2.83
CA LYS A 83 12.94 2.56 -3.58
C LYS A 83 13.52 1.47 -2.70
N THR A 84 13.95 0.36 -3.33
CA THR A 84 14.49 -0.76 -2.58
C THR A 84 15.69 -0.33 -1.73
N ALA A 85 15.93 -1.00 -0.60
CA ALA A 85 17.13 -0.73 0.20
C ALA A 85 18.45 -0.88 -0.62
N ALA A 86 18.47 -1.80 -1.60
CA ALA A 86 19.61 -1.98 -2.51
C ALA A 86 19.78 -0.82 -3.51
N ASP A 87 18.70 -0.07 -3.79
CA ASP A 87 18.64 1.10 -4.67
C ASP A 87 18.61 2.40 -3.85
N GLY A 88 19.40 2.46 -2.78
CA GLY A 88 19.56 3.64 -1.93
C GLY A 88 18.39 3.97 -1.00
N GLY A 89 17.26 3.27 -1.09
CA GLY A 89 16.16 3.39 -0.13
C GLY A 89 15.40 4.72 -0.16
N ALA A 90 15.52 5.52 -1.22
CA ALA A 90 14.84 6.81 -1.29
C ALA A 90 13.31 6.70 -1.11
N VAL A 91 12.73 7.68 -0.41
CA VAL A 91 11.27 7.87 -0.34
C VAL A 91 10.75 8.17 -1.74
N VAL A 92 9.69 7.48 -2.17
CA VAL A 92 8.96 7.82 -3.40
C VAL A 92 7.72 8.60 -3.03
N ASP A 93 6.95 8.06 -2.08
CA ASP A 93 5.76 8.68 -1.51
C ASP A 93 5.58 8.10 -0.09
N ALA A 94 5.76 8.93 0.95
CA ALA A 94 5.89 8.46 2.33
C ALA A 94 4.56 7.99 2.93
N ASP A 95 3.45 8.60 2.51
CA ASP A 95 2.10 8.42 3.04
C ASP A 95 1.11 7.93 1.97
N ALA A 96 1.63 7.27 0.92
CA ALA A 96 0.85 6.79 -0.22
C ALA A 96 -0.39 5.95 0.15
N PHE A 97 -0.33 5.18 1.24
CA PHE A 97 -1.42 4.30 1.71
C PHE A 97 -2.06 4.79 2.99
N GLY A 98 -1.26 5.25 3.95
CA GLY A 98 -1.76 5.81 5.20
C GLY A 98 -0.83 6.87 5.77
N SER A 99 -1.41 7.84 6.48
CA SER A 99 -0.73 8.96 7.11
C SER A 99 -0.99 8.96 8.61
N ALA A 100 0.05 9.21 9.41
CA ALA A 100 -0.05 9.32 10.87
C ALA A 100 -0.84 8.18 11.55
N VAL A 101 -0.60 6.93 11.12
CA VAL A 101 -1.23 5.74 11.70
C VAL A 101 -0.71 5.55 13.14
N ASP A 102 -1.63 5.47 14.10
CA ASP A 102 -1.32 5.28 15.51
C ASP A 102 -1.04 3.80 15.82
N LEU A 103 0.20 3.48 16.22
CA LEU A 103 0.63 2.13 16.60
C LEU A 103 0.77 1.97 18.13
N SER A 104 0.24 2.92 18.91
CA SER A 104 0.29 2.88 20.37
C SER A 104 -0.54 1.75 20.97
N SER A 105 -1.49 1.23 20.21
CA SER A 105 -2.26 0.03 20.51
C SER A 105 -1.99 -1.07 19.48
N ALA A 106 -2.27 -2.32 19.85
CA ALA A 106 -2.06 -3.45 18.97
C ALA A 106 -3.14 -3.52 17.88
N HIS A 107 -2.73 -3.47 16.60
CA HIS A 107 -3.59 -3.79 15.47
C HIS A 107 -3.56 -5.29 15.15
N SER A 108 -4.71 -5.82 14.76
CA SER A 108 -4.89 -7.24 14.40
C SER A 108 -5.44 -7.40 12.98
N GLY A 109 -4.79 -6.74 12.01
CA GLY A 109 -5.16 -6.81 10.59
C GLY A 109 -6.07 -5.68 10.16
N THR A 110 -5.81 -4.46 10.61
CA THR A 110 -6.50 -3.26 10.12
C THR A 110 -6.03 -2.99 8.70
N ASP A 111 -6.96 -2.82 7.76
CA ASP A 111 -6.60 -2.46 6.39
C ASP A 111 -6.26 -0.96 6.29
N VAL A 112 -5.05 -0.66 5.84
CA VAL A 112 -4.54 0.71 5.67
C VAL A 112 -4.33 1.08 4.21
N ALA A 113 -4.76 0.26 3.24
CA ALA A 113 -4.52 0.54 1.82
C ALA A 113 -5.23 1.80 1.29
N PHE A 114 -6.34 2.20 1.91
CA PHE A 114 -7.17 3.34 1.50
C PHE A 114 -7.40 4.34 2.63
N GLU A 115 -6.47 4.41 3.58
CA GLU A 115 -6.52 5.41 4.66
C GLU A 115 -6.20 6.80 4.08
N ALA A 116 -5.10 6.92 3.35
CA ALA A 116 -4.71 8.11 2.61
C ALA A 116 -4.95 7.98 1.09
N LEU A 117 -4.87 6.77 0.53
CA LEU A 117 -5.05 6.57 -0.91
C LEU A 117 -6.48 6.89 -1.37
N ALA A 118 -6.61 7.79 -2.34
CA ALA A 118 -7.92 8.16 -2.88
C ALA A 118 -8.67 6.96 -3.48
N LEU A 119 -9.97 6.83 -3.19
CA LEU A 119 -10.83 5.74 -3.69
C LEU A 119 -10.88 5.67 -5.24
N THR A 120 -10.67 6.79 -5.91
CA THR A 120 -10.57 6.85 -7.39
C THR A 120 -9.33 6.14 -7.93
N SER A 121 -8.33 5.90 -7.08
CA SER A 121 -7.09 5.18 -7.38
C SER A 121 -7.18 3.67 -7.14
N ILE A 122 -8.35 3.12 -6.77
CA ILE A 122 -8.54 1.68 -6.48
C ILE A 122 -8.11 0.72 -7.61
N LYS A 123 -8.00 1.22 -8.84
CA LYS A 123 -7.58 0.44 -10.02
C LYS A 123 -6.10 0.61 -10.38
N LYS A 124 -5.39 1.53 -9.73
CA LYS A 124 -4.03 1.95 -10.07
C LYS A 124 -2.99 0.96 -9.56
N THR A 125 -1.97 0.74 -10.38
CA THR A 125 -0.73 0.04 -10.02
C THR A 125 0.18 0.89 -9.15
N LEU A 126 1.18 0.28 -8.51
CA LEU A 126 2.12 0.95 -7.61
C LEU A 126 2.83 2.13 -8.28
N TRP A 127 3.25 2.02 -9.54
CA TRP A 127 3.89 3.15 -10.23
C TRP A 127 2.92 4.30 -10.51
N GLU A 128 1.64 4.01 -10.78
CA GLU A 128 0.59 5.03 -10.97
C GLU A 128 0.19 5.68 -9.65
N VAL A 129 0.23 4.93 -8.54
CA VAL A 129 0.07 5.47 -7.18
C VAL A 129 1.24 6.39 -6.86
N ALA A 130 2.47 5.99 -7.21
CA ALA A 130 3.67 6.81 -7.10
C ALA A 130 3.72 8.02 -8.06
N GLY A 131 2.65 8.30 -8.83
CA GLY A 131 2.55 9.47 -9.69
C GLY A 131 3.44 9.46 -10.94
N LEU A 132 4.02 8.31 -11.30
CA LEU A 132 4.84 8.19 -12.50
C LEU A 132 3.95 8.16 -13.76
N SER A 133 4.51 8.58 -14.89
CA SER A 133 3.80 8.60 -16.19
C SER A 133 4.01 7.33 -17.02
N ALA A 134 4.98 6.50 -16.64
CA ALA A 134 5.27 5.21 -17.24
C ALA A 134 5.81 4.24 -16.18
N ASP A 135 5.61 2.95 -16.40
CA ASP A 135 6.10 1.91 -15.51
C ASP A 135 7.64 1.84 -15.56
N PRO A 136 8.34 2.07 -14.43
CA PRO A 136 9.80 1.95 -14.37
C PRO A 136 10.29 0.50 -14.39
N ASN A 137 9.39 -0.50 -14.34
CA ASN A 137 9.70 -1.93 -14.30
C ASN A 137 10.74 -2.27 -13.23
N CYS A 138 10.47 -1.81 -12.00
CA CYS A 138 11.36 -1.97 -10.86
C CYS A 138 10.61 -2.47 -9.64
N TYR A 139 11.37 -2.84 -8.60
CA TYR A 139 10.79 -3.19 -7.31
C TYR A 139 10.70 -1.97 -6.40
N TYR A 140 9.67 -1.95 -5.55
CA TYR A 140 9.50 -1.01 -4.47
C TYR A 140 9.35 -1.76 -3.15
N ASP A 141 9.84 -1.16 -2.08
CA ASP A 141 9.58 -1.61 -0.72
C ASP A 141 8.37 -0.82 -0.18
N ILE A 142 7.40 -1.52 0.40
CA ILE A 142 6.38 -0.89 1.23
C ILE A 142 6.94 -0.80 2.64
N ALA A 143 6.96 0.42 3.16
CA ALA A 143 7.60 0.72 4.43
C ALA A 143 6.75 1.64 5.29
N LEU A 144 6.99 1.58 6.59
CA LEU A 144 6.45 2.54 7.55
C LEU A 144 7.54 3.52 7.95
N THR A 145 7.26 4.81 7.97
CA THR A 145 8.17 5.84 8.51
C THR A 145 7.58 6.43 9.76
N ALA A 146 8.33 6.40 10.86
CA ALA A 146 7.87 6.95 12.12
C ALA A 146 8.02 8.47 12.14
N ASN A 147 6.91 9.19 12.29
CA ASN A 147 6.92 10.61 12.66
C ASN A 147 6.90 10.78 14.18
N THR A 148 6.37 9.79 14.89
CA THR A 148 6.48 9.64 16.35
C THR A 148 6.63 8.16 16.64
N VAL A 149 7.88 7.70 16.82
CA VAL A 149 8.20 6.27 16.95
C VAL A 149 7.72 5.68 18.29
N GLY A 150 7.79 6.46 19.36
CA GLY A 150 7.49 6.01 20.72
C GLY A 150 8.74 5.51 21.45
N THR A 151 8.56 4.84 22.60
CA THR A 151 9.68 4.48 23.50
C THR A 151 9.79 2.99 23.79
N ALA A 152 8.85 2.18 23.31
CA ALA A 152 8.85 0.74 23.55
C ALA A 152 9.33 -0.02 22.31
N ALA A 153 10.03 -1.13 22.54
CA ALA A 153 10.24 -2.09 21.47
C ALA A 153 8.92 -2.75 21.07
N GLY A 154 8.80 -3.12 19.81
CA GLY A 154 7.61 -3.74 19.28
C GLY A 154 7.86 -4.49 17.98
N THR A 155 6.79 -4.90 17.33
CA THR A 155 6.83 -5.57 16.04
C THR A 155 5.72 -5.02 15.16
N ILE A 156 6.06 -4.74 13.91
CA ILE A 156 5.12 -4.33 12.86
C ILE A 156 5.13 -5.43 11.80
N ALA A 157 3.96 -5.86 11.34
CA ALA A 157 3.81 -6.80 10.26
C ALA A 157 2.80 -6.30 9.23
N LEU A 158 3.11 -6.55 7.96
CA LEU A 158 2.23 -6.23 6.84
C LEU A 158 1.86 -7.50 6.09
N LYS A 159 0.58 -7.61 5.74
CA LYS A 159 0.08 -8.59 4.79
C LYS A 159 -0.57 -7.85 3.64
N ALA A 160 0.09 -7.85 2.49
CA ALA A 160 -0.44 -7.26 1.27
C ALA A 160 -1.09 -8.31 0.40
N TYR A 161 -2.35 -8.08 0.05
CA TYR A 161 -2.99 -8.74 -1.08
C TYR A 161 -2.80 -7.87 -2.31
N TYR A 162 -2.31 -8.46 -3.40
CA TYR A 162 -2.00 -7.73 -4.62
C TYR A 162 -2.28 -8.57 -5.86
N VAL A 163 -2.50 -7.89 -6.98
CA VAL A 163 -2.64 -8.49 -8.30
C VAL A 163 -1.52 -7.98 -9.19
N THR A 164 -0.95 -8.84 -10.03
CA THR A 164 0.04 -8.45 -11.04
C THR A 164 -0.45 -8.84 -12.41
N ASN A 165 -0.08 -8.05 -13.42
CA ASN A 165 -0.06 -8.54 -14.79
C ASN A 165 1.12 -9.52 -14.90
N SER A 166 0.82 -10.78 -15.18
CA SER A 166 1.79 -11.87 -15.33
C SER A 166 2.78 -11.61 -16.46
#